data_AF-A0A7Y0S256-F1
#
_entry.id   AF-A0A7Y0S256-F1
#
_cell.length_a   1.000
_cell.length_b   1.000
_cell.length_c   1.000
_cell.angle_alpha   90.00
_cell.angle_beta   90.00
_cell.angle_gamma   90.00
#
_symmetry.space_group_name_H-M   'P 1'
#
loop_
_entity.id
_entity.type
_entity.pdbx_description
1 polymer ?
#
loop_
_entity_poly.entity_id
_entity_poly.type
_entity_poly.pdbx_seq_one_letter_code
_entity_poly.pdbx_strand_id
1 'polypeptide(L)'
;GLAQQGQRMYLVCRFDGYDNERTIAVHRVRKAIVSSFGFERPKEFKLSQYDADGRFGFGEGELVNLSFSINKQMGYYLIETPLSF
;
A
#
# COMPACT_ATOMS: atom_id res chain seq x y z
N GLY A 1 6.46 10.48 -3.34
CA GLY A 1 6.99 10.01 -4.64
C GLY A 1 6.05 8.99 -5.24
N LEU A 2 6.05 8.80 -6.56
CA LEU A 2 5.19 7.83 -7.24
C LEU A 2 5.97 6.57 -7.60
N ALA A 3 5.33 5.42 -7.48
CA ALA A 3 5.87 4.13 -7.93
C ALA A 3 4.80 3.31 -8.65
N GLN A 4 5.24 2.40 -9.51
CA GLN A 4 4.36 1.52 -10.28
C GLN A 4 4.75 0.06 -10.03
N GLN A 5 3.77 -0.75 -9.64
CA GLN A 5 3.90 -2.18 -9.44
C GLN A 5 2.88 -2.90 -10.33
N GLY A 6 3.36 -3.48 -11.43
CA GLY A 6 2.49 -4.01 -12.48
C GLY A 6 1.54 -2.94 -13.01
N GLN A 7 0.23 -3.19 -12.92
CA GLN A 7 -0.81 -2.25 -13.35
C GLN A 7 -1.24 -1.26 -12.26
N ARG A 8 -0.72 -1.37 -11.03
CA ARG A 8 -1.12 -0.53 -9.90
C ARG A 8 -0.13 0.60 -9.68
N MET A 9 -0.64 1.80 -9.43
CA MET A 9 0.15 2.97 -9.08
C MET A 9 0.00 3.29 -7.59
N TYR A 10 1.12 3.62 -6.95
CA TYR A 10 1.21 3.95 -5.55
C TYR A 10 1.87 5.31 -5.34
N LEU A 11 1.40 6.05 -4.34
CA LEU A 11 2.00 7.28 -3.87
C LEU A 11 2.59 7.05 -2.47
N VAL A 12 3.87 7.35 -2.32
CA VAL A 12 4.53 7.49 -1.01
C VAL A 12 4.36 8.92 -0.55
N CYS A 13 3.77 9.09 0.63
CA CYS A 13 3.55 10.38 1.26
C CYS A 13 3.75 10.26 2.78
N ARG A 14 3.79 11.39 3.47
CA ARG A 14 3.62 11.46 4.93
C ARG A 14 2.27 12.11 5.19
N PHE A 15 1.53 11.59 6.16
CA PHE A 15 0.33 12.25 6.64
C PHE A 15 0.72 13.38 7.57
N ASP A 16 -0.09 14.43 7.62
CA ASP A 16 0.12 15.53 8.55
C ASP A 16 0.08 15.02 10.00
N GLY A 17 1.03 15.48 10.82
CA GLY A 17 1.25 14.97 12.18
C GLY A 17 2.00 13.63 12.29
N TYR A 18 2.45 13.04 11.18
CA TYR A 18 3.23 11.80 11.18
C TYR A 18 4.62 12.00 10.57
N ASP A 19 5.62 11.34 11.14
CA ASP A 19 7.03 11.42 10.73
C ASP A 19 7.46 10.29 9.78
N ASN A 20 6.58 9.32 9.56
CA ASN A 20 6.85 8.14 8.77
C ASN A 20 6.18 8.14 7.40
N GLU A 21 6.82 7.46 6.46
CA GLU A 21 6.30 7.23 5.13
C GLU A 21 5.11 6.26 5.16
N ARG A 22 4.16 6.55 4.28
CA ARG A 22 2.96 5.76 4.04
C ARG A 22 2.76 5.58 2.54
N THR A 23 2.36 4.37 2.17
CA THR A 23 2.02 4.02 0.80
C THR A 23 0.50 4.08 0.64
N ILE A 24 0.00 4.90 -0.28
CA ILE A 24 -1.40 4.90 -0.68
C ILE A 24 -1.55 4.37 -2.11
N ALA A 25 -2.56 3.54 -2.31
CA ALA A 25 -2.90 3.05 -3.64
C ALA A 25 -3.71 4.12 -4.39
N VAL A 26 -3.16 4.68 -5.46
CA VAL A 26 -3.74 5.85 -6.15
C VAL A 26 -5.14 5.56 -6.68
N HIS A 27 -5.40 4.34 -7.14
CA HIS A 27 -6.72 3.92 -7.62
C HIS A 27 -7.82 3.91 -6.55
N ARG A 28 -7.47 4.05 -5.26
CA ARG A 28 -8.43 4.16 -4.15
C ARG A 28 -8.72 5.61 -3.76
N VAL A 29 -7.98 6.58 -4.31
CA VAL A 29 -8.16 8.00 -4.03
C VAL A 29 -9.38 8.51 -4.81
N ARG A 30 -10.41 8.96 -4.09
CA ARG A 30 -11.65 9.46 -4.69
C ARG A 30 -11.57 10.91 -5.16
N LYS A 31 -10.73 11.72 -4.52
CA LYS A 31 -10.57 13.16 -4.79
C LYS A 31 -9.18 13.61 -4.36
N ALA A 32 -8.56 14.48 -5.15
CA ALA A 32 -7.36 15.22 -4.78
C ALA A 32 -7.62 16.71 -5.02
N ILE A 33 -7.08 17.57 -4.16
CA ILE A 33 -7.22 19.03 -4.24
C ILE A 33 -5.81 19.61 -4.16
N VAL A 34 -5.47 20.52 -5.06
CA VAL A 34 -4.20 21.25 -5.01
C VAL A 34 -4.22 22.14 -3.77
N SER A 35 -3.19 22.00 -2.93
CA SER A 35 -3.05 22.81 -1.72
C SER A 35 -2.00 23.91 -1.92
N SER A 36 -2.19 25.02 -1.22
CA SER A 36 -1.18 26.07 -1.04
C SER A 36 -0.24 25.81 0.13
N PHE A 37 -0.42 24.71 0.87
CA PHE A 37 0.48 24.34 1.96
C PHE A 37 1.89 24.06 1.45
N GLY A 38 2.89 24.61 2.15
CA GLY A 38 4.29 24.27 1.93
C GLY A 38 4.55 22.83 2.35
N PHE A 39 5.35 22.12 1.56
CA PHE A 39 5.82 20.78 1.88
C PHE A 39 7.33 20.78 1.93
N GLU A 40 7.91 20.49 3.10
CA GLU A 40 9.34 20.26 3.21
C GLU A 40 9.66 18.80 2.88
N ARG A 41 10.44 18.61 1.80
CA ARG A 41 10.88 17.28 1.43
C ARG A 41 11.84 16.75 2.50
N PRO A 42 11.59 15.53 3.04
CA PRO A 42 12.51 14.93 4.00
C PRO A 42 13.87 14.65 3.35
N LYS A 43 14.97 15.11 3.97
CA LYS A 43 16.34 14.97 3.43
C LYS A 43 16.81 13.52 3.35
N GLU A 44 16.40 12.72 4.32
CA GLU A 44 16.71 11.29 4.43
C GLU A 44 15.93 10.44 3.41
N PHE A 45 14.83 10.96 2.85
CA PHE A 45 13.92 10.15 2.04
C PHE A 45 14.46 9.87 0.63
N LYS A 46 14.72 8.58 0.36
CA LYS A 46 15.09 8.06 -0.96
C LYS A 46 14.02 7.08 -1.45
N LEU A 47 13.34 7.46 -2.54
CA LEU A 47 12.29 6.63 -3.14
C LEU A 47 12.81 5.27 -3.61
N SER A 48 14.03 5.21 -4.14
CA SER A 48 14.66 3.96 -4.59
C SER A 48 14.93 3.00 -3.43
N GLN A 49 15.34 3.51 -2.27
CA GLN A 49 15.52 2.70 -1.07
C GLN A 49 14.17 2.21 -0.54
N TYR A 50 13.18 3.10 -0.49
CA TYR A 50 11.82 2.75 -0.07
C TYR A 50 11.20 1.65 -0.93
N ASP A 51 11.46 1.67 -2.24
CA ASP A 51 11.04 0.61 -3.17
C ASP A 51 11.80 -0.70 -2.93
N ALA A 52 13.13 -0.64 -2.79
CA ALA A 52 13.98 -1.80 -2.50
C ALA A 52 13.62 -2.49 -1.18
N ASP A 53 13.16 -1.73 -0.18
CA ASP A 53 12.69 -2.24 1.11
C ASP A 53 11.33 -2.96 1.01
N GLY A 54 10.75 -3.09 -0.19
CA GLY A 54 9.51 -3.85 -0.41
C GLY A 54 8.24 -3.14 0.08
N ARG A 55 8.32 -1.86 0.44
CA ARG A 55 7.23 -1.06 1.05
C ARG A 55 6.00 -0.84 0.16
N PHE A 56 6.08 -1.24 -1.11
CA PHE A 56 4.94 -1.28 -2.03
C PHE A 56 4.30 -2.67 -2.17
N GLY A 57 5.03 -3.73 -1.85
CA GLY A 57 4.59 -5.12 -2.05
C GLY A 57 3.69 -5.62 -0.93
N PHE A 58 4.15 -5.51 0.32
CA PHE A 58 3.41 -5.83 1.53
C PHE A 58 3.93 -4.86 2.60
N GLY A 59 3.04 -4.07 3.21
CA GLY A 59 3.46 -3.06 4.20
C GLY A 59 4.10 -3.69 5.44
N GLU A 60 4.45 -2.87 6.43
CA GLU A 60 4.82 -3.34 7.79
C GLU A 60 3.59 -3.83 8.59
N GLY A 61 2.68 -4.54 7.93
CA GLY A 61 1.51 -5.10 8.57
C GLY A 61 1.89 -6.34 9.38
N GLU A 62 1.19 -6.55 10.48
CA GLU A 62 1.26 -7.82 11.19
C GLU A 62 0.53 -8.92 10.43
N LEU A 63 0.91 -10.16 10.70
CA LEU A 63 0.27 -11.34 10.13
C LEU A 63 -1.16 -11.43 10.68
N VAL A 64 -2.15 -11.32 9.80
CA VAL A 64 -3.57 -11.39 10.18
C VAL A 64 -4.16 -12.75 9.85
N ASN A 65 -5.02 -13.27 10.73
CA ASN A 65 -5.79 -14.47 10.46
C ASN A 65 -7.17 -14.08 9.90
N LEU A 66 -7.51 -14.62 8.73
CA LEU A 66 -8.80 -14.39 8.08
C LEU A 66 -9.67 -15.64 8.19
N SER A 67 -10.91 -15.48 8.67
CA SER A 67 -11.93 -16.53 8.69
C SER A 67 -13.10 -16.15 7.80
N PHE A 68 -13.57 -17.09 7.00
CA PHE A 68 -14.66 -16.88 6.04
C PHE A 68 -15.83 -17.83 6.34
N SER A 69 -17.05 -17.32 6.22
CA SER A 69 -18.26 -18.15 6.14
C SER A 69 -18.78 -18.10 4.72
N ILE A 70 -18.46 -19.14 3.94
CA ILE A 70 -18.77 -19.21 2.51
C ILE A 70 -19.41 -20.55 2.18
N ASN A 71 -20.10 -20.63 1.04
CA ASN A 71 -20.62 -21.90 0.56
C ASN A 71 -19.45 -22.88 0.27
N LYS A 72 -19.74 -24.18 0.35
CA LYS A 72 -18.72 -25.23 0.21
C LYS A 72 -18.03 -25.21 -1.17
N GLN A 73 -18.77 -24.90 -2.23
CA GLN A 73 -18.25 -24.89 -3.60
C GLN A 73 -17.19 -23.79 -3.80
N MET A 74 -17.43 -22.59 -3.26
CA MET A 74 -16.51 -21.46 -3.32
C MET A 74 -15.30 -21.69 -2.41
N GLY A 75 -15.46 -22.48 -1.34
CA GLY A 75 -14.36 -22.93 -0.50
C GLY A 75 -13.29 -23.72 -1.25
N TYR A 76 -13.65 -24.49 -2.28
CA TYR A 76 -12.66 -25.23 -3.08
C TYR A 76 -11.68 -24.30 -3.80
N TYR A 77 -12.14 -23.14 -4.29
CA TYR A 77 -11.24 -22.17 -4.94
C TYR A 77 -10.16 -21.65 -3.99
N LEU A 78 -10.47 -21.47 -2.70
CA LEU A 78 -9.50 -21.01 -1.70
C LEU A 78 -8.52 -22.12 -1.26
N ILE A 79 -8.87 -23.40 -1.46
CA ILE A 79 -7.98 -24.53 -1.21
C ILE A 79 -7.02 -24.72 -2.40
N GLU A 80 -7.54 -24.62 -3.63
CA GLU A 80 -6.74 -24.78 -4.85
C GLU A 80 -5.84 -23.57 -5.12
N THR A 81 -6.34 -22.35 -4.84
CA THR A 81 -5.60 -21.10 -5.00
C THR A 81 -5.65 -20.29 -3.69
N PRO A 82 -4.78 -20.62 -2.72
CA PRO A 82 -4.71 -19.91 -1.45
C PRO A 82 -4.52 -18.40 -1.63
N LEU A 83 -5.17 -17.60 -0.77
CA LEU A 83 -5.06 -16.13 -0.81
C LEU A 83 -3.66 -15.62 -0.43
N SER A 84 -2.90 -16.45 0.28
CA SER A 84 -1.49 -16.22 0.60
C SER A 84 -0.75 -17.56 0.58
N PHE A 85 0.51 -17.53 0.14
CA PHE A 85 1.43 -18.66 0.20
C PHE A 85 1.93 -18.91 1.62
#